data_AF-A0AAD8M841-F1
#
_entry.id   AF-A0AAD8M841-F1
#
_cell.length_a   1.000
_cell.length_b   1.000
_cell.length_c   1.000
_cell.angle_alpha   90.00
_cell.angle_beta   90.00
_cell.angle_gamma   90.00
#
_symmetry.space_group_name_H-M   'P 1'
#
loop_
_entity.id
_entity.type
_entity.pdbx_description
1 polymer ?
#
loop_
_entity_poly.entity_id
_entity_poly.type
_entity_poly.pdbx_seq_one_letter_code
_entity_poly.pdbx_strand_id
1 'polypeptide(L)'
;MASSSFINKQTVVSGVTFATDNFVAILNHQDLPSEFHIIQDFLASSSLKFALTEPASVSFKSIMQVWNSVTFDKGHSESILMSFEYDGVTHYVTPAIVEEALHLPVLGDVVPDNVSDSTLFEFVIKLGYNGEVKRYGNLFRTKLKKECNFFFDTTSRCFLNKTSNFDALPSGSLKFGYSLIHSTVFDYGSFILKALSDRKSD
;
A
#
# COMPACT_ATOMS: atom_id res chain seq x y z
N MET A 1 -6.15 26.56 12.99
CA MET A 1 -5.85 26.31 11.57
C MET A 1 -4.34 26.33 11.40
N ALA A 2 -3.70 25.16 11.45
CA ALA A 2 -2.28 25.05 11.11
C ALA A 2 -2.20 24.63 9.64
N SER A 3 -1.88 25.60 8.78
CA SER A 3 -1.49 25.34 7.40
C SER A 3 -0.05 24.82 7.44
N SER A 4 0.14 23.51 7.42
CA SER A 4 1.42 22.93 7.04
C SER A 4 1.40 22.76 5.53
N SER A 5 1.95 23.74 4.82
CA SER A 5 2.30 23.58 3.42
C SER A 5 3.33 22.45 3.32
N PHE A 6 2.89 21.26 2.92
CA PHE A 6 3.79 20.20 2.50
C PHE A 6 4.48 20.66 1.22
N ILE A 7 5.66 21.25 1.35
CA ILE A 7 6.56 21.41 0.21
C ILE A 7 6.98 19.99 -0.13
N ASN A 8 6.37 19.42 -1.17
CA ASN A 8 6.83 18.19 -1.82
C ASN A 8 8.22 18.48 -2.40
N LYS A 9 9.25 18.44 -1.55
CA LYS A 9 10.62 18.42 -2.02
C LYS A 9 10.78 17.12 -2.79
N GLN A 10 11.34 17.21 -3.98
CA GLN A 10 11.59 16.09 -4.86
C GLN A 10 13.09 16.04 -5.07
N THR A 11 13.70 14.87 -4.88
CA THR A 11 15.14 14.71 -5.11
C THR A 11 15.34 14.17 -6.52
N VAL A 12 16.03 14.92 -7.37
CA VAL A 12 16.35 14.47 -8.73
C VAL A 12 17.73 13.82 -8.72
N VAL A 13 17.80 12.54 -9.08
CA VAL A 13 19.04 11.77 -9.22
C VAL A 13 19.08 11.21 -10.64
N SER A 14 20.09 11.61 -11.42
CA SER A 14 20.26 11.17 -12.82
C SER A 14 19.02 11.34 -13.71
N GLY A 15 18.26 12.42 -13.50
CA GLY A 15 17.02 12.72 -14.25
C GLY A 15 15.77 11.98 -13.74
N VAL A 16 15.90 11.12 -12.74
CA VAL A 16 14.77 10.45 -12.07
C VAL A 16 14.40 11.21 -10.81
N THR A 17 13.11 11.48 -10.65
CA THR A 17 12.57 12.17 -9.49
C THR A 17 12.14 11.19 -8.41
N PHE A 18 12.69 11.34 -7.21
CA PHE A 18 12.36 10.58 -6.02
C PHE A 18 11.53 11.41 -5.04
N ALA A 19 10.63 10.74 -4.32
CA ALA A 19 10.04 11.29 -3.11
C ALA A 19 11.14 11.53 -2.06
N THR A 20 11.00 12.58 -1.26
CA THR A 20 11.99 12.90 -0.21
C THR A 20 11.87 12.07 1.04
N ASP A 21 10.76 11.38 1.22
CA ASP A 21 10.56 10.41 2.28
C ASP A 21 10.10 9.08 1.68
N ASN A 22 10.29 8.02 2.45
CA ASN A 22 9.88 6.67 2.15
C ASN A 22 8.48 6.35 2.72
N PHE A 23 7.71 7.37 3.12
CA PHE A 23 6.38 7.26 3.72
C PHE A 23 6.28 6.22 4.85
N VAL A 24 7.29 6.15 5.72
CA VAL A 24 7.25 5.30 6.93
C VAL A 24 6.19 5.83 7.90
N ALA A 25 5.34 4.93 8.40
CA ALA A 25 4.31 5.26 9.35
C ALA A 25 4.89 5.49 10.76
N ILE A 26 4.46 6.56 11.41
CA ILE A 26 4.75 6.82 12.82
C ILE A 26 3.58 6.31 13.65
N LEU A 27 3.75 5.14 14.24
CA LEU A 27 2.73 4.47 15.06
C LEU A 27 2.99 4.66 16.57
N ASN A 28 3.50 5.84 16.93
CA ASN A 28 3.64 6.26 18.32
C ASN A 28 2.65 7.40 18.61
N HIS A 29 2.15 7.48 19.84
CA HIS A 29 1.10 8.45 20.22
C HIS A 29 1.61 9.90 20.35
N GLN A 30 2.86 10.19 19.99
CA GLN A 30 3.52 11.46 20.33
C GLN A 30 2.98 12.64 19.53
N ASP A 31 2.63 12.44 18.25
CA ASP A 31 2.33 13.51 17.32
C ASP A 31 0.84 13.62 16.93
N LEU A 32 0.01 12.66 17.33
CA LEU A 32 -1.40 12.58 16.93
C LEU A 32 -2.37 12.72 18.11
N PRO A 33 -3.54 13.38 17.91
CA PRO A 33 -4.62 13.40 18.89
C PRO A 33 -5.10 11.99 19.30
N SER A 34 -5.64 11.88 20.51
CA SER A 34 -6.05 10.61 21.09
C SER A 34 -7.14 9.86 20.33
N GLU A 35 -7.92 10.56 19.51
CA GLU A 35 -8.91 9.95 18.62
C GLU A 35 -8.29 8.97 17.60
N PHE A 36 -7.01 9.14 17.25
CA PHE A 36 -6.30 8.25 16.31
C PHE A 36 -5.55 7.11 16.99
N HIS A 37 -5.37 7.14 18.32
CA HIS A 37 -4.52 6.18 19.04
C HIS A 37 -5.00 4.74 18.86
N ILE A 38 -6.30 4.50 18.82
CA ILE A 38 -6.86 3.15 18.56
C ILE A 38 -6.41 2.61 17.21
N ILE A 39 -6.38 3.44 16.16
CA ILE A 39 -5.92 3.01 14.83
C ILE A 39 -4.40 2.83 14.83
N GLN A 40 -3.64 3.68 15.53
CA GLN A 40 -2.20 3.51 15.68
C GLN A 40 -1.88 2.19 16.40
N ASP A 41 -2.58 1.88 17.49
CA ASP A 41 -2.40 0.64 18.26
C ASP A 41 -2.79 -0.59 17.45
N PHE A 42 -3.89 -0.51 16.69
CA PHE A 42 -4.31 -1.56 15.79
C PHE A 42 -3.24 -1.86 14.74
N LEU A 43 -2.73 -0.84 14.04
CA LEU A 43 -1.67 -1.00 13.04
C LEU A 43 -0.37 -1.50 13.67
N ALA A 44 0.01 -0.98 14.85
CA ALA A 44 1.22 -1.37 15.57
C ALA A 44 1.17 -2.80 16.11
N SER A 45 -0.03 -3.37 16.26
CA SER A 45 -0.25 -4.76 16.68
C SER A 45 -0.54 -5.70 15.50
N SER A 46 -0.65 -5.17 14.28
CA SER A 46 -0.98 -5.95 13.10
C SER A 46 0.26 -6.58 12.43
N SER A 47 0.02 -7.52 11.51
CA SER A 47 1.07 -8.08 10.64
C SER A 47 1.76 -7.03 9.77
N LEU A 48 1.14 -5.86 9.58
CA LEU A 48 1.71 -4.78 8.78
C LEU A 48 2.75 -3.96 9.53
N LYS A 49 2.89 -4.11 10.85
CA LYS A 49 3.75 -3.24 11.68
C LYS A 49 5.12 -3.05 11.05
N PHE A 50 5.81 -4.15 10.74
CA PHE A 50 7.14 -4.11 10.15
C PHE A 50 7.15 -3.36 8.82
N ALA A 51 6.30 -3.76 7.87
CA ALA A 51 6.18 -3.12 6.56
C ALA A 51 5.82 -1.62 6.63
N LEU A 52 5.11 -1.20 7.67
CA LEU A 52 4.71 0.20 7.87
C LEU A 52 5.81 1.03 8.53
N THR A 53 6.58 0.47 9.46
CA THR A 53 7.49 1.24 10.32
C THR A 53 8.96 1.10 9.97
N GLU A 54 9.34 0.08 9.19
CA GLU A 54 10.75 -0.19 8.91
C GLU A 54 11.32 0.82 7.90
N PRO A 55 12.35 1.61 8.27
CA PRO A 55 12.99 2.52 7.34
C PRO A 55 13.82 1.76 6.32
N ALA A 56 13.41 1.82 5.06
CA ALA A 56 14.19 1.29 3.95
C ALA A 56 15.47 2.12 3.71
N SER A 57 16.63 1.52 3.94
CA SER A 57 17.94 2.08 3.56
C SER A 57 18.32 1.61 2.16
N VAL A 58 17.91 2.35 1.13
CA VAL A 58 18.11 1.93 -0.27
C VAL A 58 18.91 2.98 -1.04
N SER A 59 19.88 2.52 -1.81
CA SER A 59 20.64 3.35 -2.74
C SER A 59 19.80 3.75 -3.95
N PHE A 60 19.76 5.06 -4.28
CA PHE A 60 19.12 5.54 -5.51
C PHE A 60 19.66 4.85 -6.76
N LYS A 61 20.97 4.56 -6.80
CA LYS A 61 21.59 3.84 -7.91
C LYS A 61 20.97 2.45 -8.07
N SER A 62 20.81 1.72 -6.96
CA SER A 62 20.23 0.38 -6.99
C SER A 62 18.77 0.42 -7.42
N ILE A 63 17.97 1.38 -6.92
CA ILE A 63 16.57 1.54 -7.35
C ILE A 63 16.49 1.80 -8.85
N MET A 64 17.33 2.69 -9.40
CA MET A 64 17.31 2.99 -10.83
C MET A 64 17.71 1.78 -11.68
N GLN A 65 18.72 1.01 -11.25
CA GLN A 65 19.15 -0.19 -11.98
C GLN A 65 18.05 -1.24 -12.05
N VAL A 66 17.38 -1.48 -10.91
CA VAL A 66 16.19 -2.35 -10.86
C VAL A 66 15.09 -1.79 -11.75
N TRP A 67 14.72 -0.51 -11.58
CA TRP A 67 13.57 0.09 -12.27
C TRP A 67 13.75 0.21 -13.79
N ASN A 68 14.97 0.39 -14.27
CA ASN A 68 15.25 0.50 -15.70
C ASN A 68 15.23 -0.86 -16.42
N SER A 69 15.46 -1.95 -15.70
CA SER A 69 15.48 -3.31 -16.25
C SER A 69 14.24 -4.13 -15.88
N VAL A 70 13.36 -3.58 -15.03
CA VAL A 70 12.21 -4.32 -14.52
C VAL A 70 11.22 -4.67 -15.62
N THR A 71 10.82 -5.94 -15.65
CA THR A 71 9.70 -6.46 -16.42
C THR A 71 8.69 -7.12 -15.48
N PHE A 72 7.44 -7.11 -15.93
CA PHE A 72 6.33 -7.76 -15.22
C PHE A 72 5.65 -8.71 -16.20
N ASP A 73 5.75 -10.00 -15.92
CA ASP A 73 5.09 -11.03 -16.71
C ASP A 73 3.91 -11.61 -15.95
N LYS A 74 2.87 -11.98 -16.70
CA LYS A 74 1.83 -12.85 -16.17
C LYS A 74 2.42 -14.26 -16.11
N GLY A 75 2.70 -14.74 -14.91
CA GLY A 75 3.12 -16.12 -14.70
C GLY A 75 2.03 -17.11 -15.13
N HIS A 76 2.36 -18.40 -15.13
CA HIS A 76 1.44 -19.47 -15.54
C HIS A 76 0.18 -19.58 -14.65
N SER A 77 0.16 -18.95 -13.47
CA SER A 77 -0.93 -18.97 -12.49
C SER A 77 -1.68 -17.64 -12.35
N GLU A 78 -1.59 -16.74 -13.33
CA GLU A 78 -2.08 -15.34 -13.25
C GLU A 78 -1.39 -14.46 -12.18
N SER A 79 -0.50 -15.03 -11.36
CA SER A 79 0.37 -14.27 -10.47
C SER A 79 1.38 -13.43 -11.27
N ILE A 80 1.62 -12.19 -10.82
CA ILE A 80 2.61 -11.31 -11.43
C ILE A 80 3.98 -11.75 -10.98
N LEU A 81 4.86 -12.02 -11.95
CA LEU A 81 6.28 -12.24 -11.72
C LEU A 81 7.02 -10.96 -12.10
N MET A 82 7.76 -10.39 -11.16
CA MET A 82 8.68 -9.30 -11.44
C MET A 82 10.06 -9.89 -11.72
N SER A 83 10.72 -9.42 -12.78
CA SER A 83 12.13 -9.75 -13.04
C SER A 83 12.92 -8.49 -13.36
N PHE A 84 14.21 -8.46 -13.04
CA PHE A 84 15.09 -7.32 -13.30
C PHE A 84 16.54 -7.77 -13.37
N GLU A 85 17.40 -6.94 -13.96
CA GLU A 85 18.85 -7.14 -13.97
C GLU A 85 19.49 -6.29 -12.87
N TYR A 86 20.32 -6.92 -12.04
CA TYR A 86 21.14 -6.25 -11.05
C TYR A 86 22.57 -6.81 -11.08
N ASP A 87 23.54 -5.92 -11.25
CA ASP A 87 24.96 -6.22 -11.45
C ASP A 87 25.25 -7.35 -12.44
N GLY A 88 24.52 -7.35 -13.58
CA GLY A 88 24.66 -8.33 -14.66
C GLY A 88 23.97 -9.68 -14.40
N VAL A 89 23.21 -9.80 -13.31
CA VAL A 89 22.47 -11.02 -12.94
C VAL A 89 20.97 -10.74 -13.01
N THR A 90 20.21 -11.64 -13.64
CA THR A 90 18.74 -11.58 -13.63
C THR A 90 18.20 -12.12 -12.30
N HIS A 91 17.36 -11.33 -11.65
CA HIS A 91 16.64 -11.69 -10.44
C HIS A 91 15.15 -11.79 -10.70
N TYR A 92 14.48 -12.63 -9.90
CA TYR A 92 13.04 -12.84 -9.95
C TYR A 92 12.43 -12.60 -8.58
N VAL A 93 11.28 -11.91 -8.56
CA VAL A 93 10.52 -11.59 -7.35
C VAL A 93 9.10 -12.11 -7.53
N THR A 94 8.76 -13.08 -6.67
CA THR A 94 7.42 -13.67 -6.56
C THR A 94 6.63 -12.99 -5.44
N PRO A 95 5.29 -13.18 -5.38
CA PRO A 95 4.49 -12.73 -4.24
C PRO A 95 5.06 -13.17 -2.87
N ALA A 96 5.48 -14.43 -2.76
CA ALA A 96 6.05 -14.97 -1.52
C ALA A 96 7.36 -14.25 -1.11
N ILE A 97 8.22 -13.87 -2.05
CA ILE A 97 9.44 -13.10 -1.76
C ILE A 97 9.07 -11.71 -1.21
N VAL A 98 8.02 -11.08 -1.76
CA VAL A 98 7.54 -9.78 -1.25
C VAL A 98 6.99 -9.93 0.17
N GLU A 99 6.19 -10.97 0.41
CA GLU A 99 5.62 -11.26 1.73
C GLU A 99 6.71 -11.51 2.77
N GLU A 100 7.69 -12.35 2.45
CA GLU A 100 8.82 -12.64 3.32
C GLU A 100 9.65 -11.38 3.61
N ALA A 101 9.98 -10.59 2.60
CA ALA A 101 10.77 -9.36 2.77
C ALA A 101 10.05 -8.30 3.62
N LEU A 102 8.72 -8.30 3.62
CA LEU A 102 7.89 -7.35 4.37
C LEU A 102 7.33 -7.93 5.68
N HIS A 103 7.73 -9.14 6.05
CA HIS A 103 7.23 -9.88 7.22
C HIS A 103 5.70 -10.02 7.23
N LEU A 104 5.10 -10.16 6.04
CA LEU A 104 3.67 -10.37 5.86
C LEU A 104 3.35 -11.88 5.89
N PRO A 105 2.09 -12.27 6.16
CA PRO A 105 1.72 -13.68 6.15
C PRO A 105 1.95 -14.29 4.76
N VAL A 106 2.75 -15.35 4.70
CA VAL A 106 2.99 -16.10 3.45
C VAL A 106 1.82 -17.04 3.23
N LEU A 107 1.18 -16.94 2.06
CA LEU A 107 -0.02 -17.71 1.75
C LEU A 107 0.24 -19.21 1.50
N GLY A 108 1.37 -19.56 0.90
CA GLY A 108 1.61 -20.92 0.42
C GLY A 108 0.50 -21.35 -0.56
N ASP A 109 -0.15 -22.48 -0.27
CA ASP A 109 -1.27 -23.02 -1.08
C ASP A 109 -2.64 -22.46 -0.67
N VAL A 110 -2.70 -21.52 0.27
CA VAL A 110 -3.98 -20.97 0.76
C VAL A 110 -4.55 -20.01 -0.28
N VAL A 111 -5.79 -20.26 -0.69
CA VAL A 111 -6.52 -19.40 -1.63
C VAL A 111 -6.98 -18.12 -0.93
N PRO A 112 -6.70 -16.92 -1.48
CA PRO A 112 -7.18 -15.67 -0.92
C PRO A 112 -8.71 -15.58 -0.87
N ASP A 113 -9.23 -14.87 0.13
CA ASP A 113 -10.66 -14.69 0.26
C ASP A 113 -11.19 -13.77 -0.86
N ASN A 114 -12.11 -14.28 -1.67
CA ASN A 114 -12.75 -13.50 -2.72
C ASN A 114 -13.94 -12.71 -2.15
N VAL A 115 -13.65 -11.54 -1.60
CA VAL A 115 -14.67 -10.65 -1.02
C VAL A 115 -15.46 -9.93 -2.12
N SER A 116 -16.78 -10.10 -2.09
CA SER A 116 -17.69 -9.52 -3.08
C SER A 116 -17.81 -7.99 -2.95
N ASP A 117 -18.23 -7.34 -4.04
CA ASP A 117 -18.38 -5.88 -4.06
C ASP A 117 -19.45 -5.37 -3.09
N SER A 118 -20.57 -6.10 -2.96
CA SER A 118 -21.60 -5.77 -1.98
C SER A 118 -21.07 -5.83 -0.56
N THR A 119 -20.24 -6.83 -0.23
CA THR A 119 -19.61 -6.95 1.09
C THR A 119 -18.66 -5.77 1.36
N LEU A 120 -17.87 -5.34 0.38
CA LEU A 120 -16.99 -4.18 0.55
C LEU A 120 -17.77 -2.86 0.67
N PHE A 121 -18.91 -2.73 -0.01
CA PHE A 121 -19.80 -1.59 0.15
C PHE A 121 -20.50 -1.56 1.53
N GLU A 122 -20.95 -2.69 2.04
CA GLU A 122 -21.46 -2.77 3.40
C GLU A 122 -20.38 -2.44 4.44
N PHE A 123 -19.16 -2.93 4.21
CA PHE A 123 -18.01 -2.61 5.04
C PHE A 123 -17.72 -1.11 5.07
N VAL A 124 -17.66 -0.44 3.91
CA VAL A 124 -17.38 1.00 3.87
C VAL A 124 -18.47 1.82 4.58
N ILE A 125 -19.74 1.40 4.46
CA ILE A 125 -20.86 2.01 5.20
C ILE A 125 -20.67 1.84 6.71
N LYS A 126 -20.27 0.65 7.18
CA LYS A 126 -19.99 0.38 8.60
C LYS A 126 -18.83 1.23 9.15
N LEU A 127 -17.86 1.58 8.31
CA LEU A 127 -16.79 2.54 8.65
C LEU A 127 -17.28 4.00 8.75
N GLY A 128 -18.57 4.26 8.52
CA GLY A 128 -19.19 5.57 8.61
C GLY A 128 -19.03 6.41 7.35
N TYR A 129 -18.97 5.78 6.18
CA TYR A 129 -19.00 6.46 4.89
C TYR A 129 -20.31 7.23 4.69
N ASN A 130 -20.22 8.52 4.37
CA ASN A 130 -21.38 9.40 4.18
C ASN A 130 -21.58 9.86 2.73
N GLY A 131 -20.85 9.26 1.79
CA GLY A 131 -21.00 9.52 0.36
C GLY A 131 -21.92 8.51 -0.33
N GLU A 132 -22.05 8.68 -1.65
CA GLU A 132 -22.78 7.75 -2.49
C GLU A 132 -21.95 6.48 -2.79
N VAL A 133 -22.58 5.31 -2.69
CA VAL A 133 -21.94 4.00 -2.90
C VAL A 133 -22.53 3.34 -4.15
N LYS A 134 -22.08 3.81 -5.33
CA LYS A 134 -22.53 3.27 -6.64
C LYS A 134 -21.47 2.42 -7.35
N ARG A 135 -20.20 2.78 -7.21
CA ARG A 135 -19.04 2.12 -7.84
C ARG A 135 -17.75 2.52 -7.13
N TYR A 136 -16.74 1.65 -7.11
CA TYR A 136 -15.46 1.92 -6.45
C TYR A 136 -14.77 3.20 -6.90
N GLY A 137 -14.82 3.50 -8.21
CA GLY A 137 -14.21 4.71 -8.77
C GLY A 137 -14.81 6.03 -8.28
N ASN A 138 -15.88 5.99 -7.48
CA ASN A 138 -16.54 7.15 -6.90
C ASN A 138 -16.48 7.16 -5.36
N LEU A 139 -15.71 6.27 -4.73
CA LEU A 139 -15.53 6.29 -3.28
C LEU A 139 -14.41 7.24 -2.91
N PHE A 140 -14.67 8.15 -1.97
CA PHE A 140 -13.71 9.16 -1.53
C PHE A 140 -13.40 9.01 -0.03
N ARG A 141 -12.12 8.90 0.33
CA ARG A 141 -11.66 8.75 1.72
C ARG A 141 -12.11 9.91 2.62
N THR A 142 -12.26 11.10 2.04
CA THR A 142 -12.79 12.29 2.74
C THR A 142 -14.24 12.15 3.20
N LYS A 143 -14.97 11.15 2.70
CA LYS A 143 -16.35 10.81 3.12
C LYS A 143 -16.40 9.77 4.24
N LEU A 144 -15.25 9.24 4.67
CA LEU A 144 -15.14 8.38 5.86
C LEU A 144 -15.06 9.22 7.13
N LYS A 145 -15.32 8.58 8.28
CA LYS A 145 -14.89 9.11 9.58
C LYS A 145 -13.38 9.37 9.58
N LYS A 146 -12.95 10.37 10.35
CA LYS A 146 -11.55 10.86 10.33
C LYS A 146 -10.55 9.75 10.63
N GLU A 147 -10.86 8.88 11.57
CA GLU A 147 -10.05 7.75 12.02
C GLU A 147 -9.93 6.68 10.92
N CYS A 148 -11.04 6.40 10.23
CA CYS A 148 -11.05 5.47 9.09
C CYS A 148 -10.34 6.06 7.86
N ASN A 149 -10.46 7.37 7.63
CA ASN A 149 -9.68 8.05 6.62
C ASN A 149 -8.18 7.95 6.94
N PHE A 150 -7.78 8.20 8.20
CA PHE A 150 -6.39 8.05 8.65
C PHE A 150 -5.85 6.63 8.41
N PHE A 151 -6.65 5.59 8.69
CA PHE A 151 -6.31 4.20 8.40
C PHE A 151 -5.99 3.97 6.91
N PHE A 152 -6.89 4.39 6.01
CA PHE A 152 -6.67 4.19 4.57
C PHE A 152 -5.62 5.13 3.98
N ASP A 153 -5.44 6.33 4.53
CA ASP A 153 -4.37 7.26 4.12
C ASP A 153 -3.01 6.65 4.42
N THR A 154 -2.81 6.19 5.65
CA THR A 154 -1.56 5.56 6.10
C THR A 154 -1.20 4.38 5.22
N THR A 155 -2.12 3.42 5.11
CA THR A 155 -1.89 2.19 4.33
C THR A 155 -1.72 2.45 2.84
N SER A 156 -2.48 3.37 2.23
CA SER A 156 -2.34 3.70 0.81
C SER A 156 -1.05 4.46 0.50
N ARG A 157 -0.57 5.31 1.41
CA ARG A 157 0.72 6.01 1.21
C ARG A 157 1.88 5.03 1.29
N CYS A 158 1.87 4.12 2.27
CA CYS A 158 2.94 3.13 2.44
C CYS A 158 2.98 2.09 1.31
N PHE A 159 1.82 1.58 0.86
CA PHE A 159 1.78 0.45 -0.09
C PHE A 159 1.47 0.83 -1.55
N LEU A 160 0.82 1.97 -1.82
CA LEU A 160 0.37 2.33 -3.17
C LEU A 160 1.09 3.54 -3.76
N ASN A 161 2.02 4.15 -3.02
CA ASN A 161 2.81 5.30 -3.46
C ASN A 161 1.91 6.41 -4.09
N LYS A 162 0.74 6.64 -3.46
CA LYS A 162 -0.21 7.70 -3.80
C LYS A 162 0.05 8.90 -2.90
N THR A 163 0.93 9.79 -3.36
CA THR A 163 1.63 10.77 -2.50
C THR A 163 1.14 12.22 -2.62
N SER A 164 -0.01 12.49 -3.25
CA SER A 164 -0.67 13.81 -3.18
C SER A 164 -2.16 13.74 -3.56
N ASN A 165 -3.02 14.53 -2.89
CA ASN A 165 -4.44 14.81 -3.19
C ASN A 165 -5.32 13.64 -3.66
N PHE A 166 -4.90 12.41 -3.37
CA PHE A 166 -5.54 11.21 -3.85
C PHE A 166 -6.66 10.84 -2.91
N ASP A 167 -7.82 11.44 -3.13
CA ASP A 167 -8.98 11.21 -2.27
C ASP A 167 -9.73 9.93 -2.62
N ALA A 168 -9.46 9.32 -3.79
CA ALA A 168 -10.12 8.08 -4.16
C ALA A 168 -9.78 6.95 -3.19
N LEU A 169 -10.75 6.04 -2.99
CA LEU A 169 -10.61 4.82 -2.23
C LEU A 169 -10.73 3.63 -3.19
N PRO A 170 -9.62 3.15 -3.79
CA PRO A 170 -9.64 2.04 -4.73
C PRO A 170 -10.16 0.74 -4.12
N SER A 171 -10.72 -0.13 -4.96
CA SER A 171 -11.15 -1.47 -4.55
C SER A 171 -10.02 -2.27 -3.89
N GLY A 172 -8.79 -2.13 -4.39
CA GLY A 172 -7.59 -2.72 -3.80
C GLY A 172 -7.36 -2.30 -2.34
N SER A 173 -7.41 -0.99 -2.06
CA SER A 173 -7.31 -0.47 -0.69
C SER A 173 -8.43 -0.98 0.20
N LEU A 174 -9.66 -1.10 -0.31
CA LEU A 174 -10.79 -1.65 0.45
C LEU A 174 -10.63 -3.13 0.77
N LYS A 175 -10.19 -3.95 -0.19
CA LYS A 175 -9.92 -5.38 0.04
C LYS A 175 -8.81 -5.56 1.08
N PHE A 176 -7.73 -4.80 0.94
CA PHE A 176 -6.64 -4.75 1.90
C PHE A 176 -7.14 -4.39 3.31
N GLY A 177 -7.89 -3.30 3.44
CA GLY A 177 -8.41 -2.84 4.72
C GLY A 177 -9.43 -3.80 5.33
N TYR A 178 -10.28 -4.40 4.50
CA TYR A 178 -11.25 -5.41 4.93
C TYR A 178 -10.53 -6.63 5.51
N SER A 179 -9.53 -7.15 4.80
CA SER A 179 -8.75 -8.30 5.25
C SER A 179 -8.07 -8.06 6.58
N LEU A 180 -7.44 -6.89 6.75
CA LEU A 180 -6.76 -6.57 7.99
C LEU A 180 -7.72 -6.51 9.18
N ILE A 181 -8.90 -5.89 9.00
CA ILE A 181 -9.89 -5.72 10.08
C ILE A 181 -10.60 -7.03 10.42
N HIS A 182 -10.88 -7.87 9.43
CA HIS A 182 -11.64 -9.12 9.61
C HIS A 182 -10.75 -10.36 9.70
N SER A 183 -9.43 -10.19 9.67
CA SER A 183 -8.45 -11.29 9.65
C SER A 183 -8.72 -12.30 8.52
N THR A 184 -9.12 -11.81 7.34
CA THR A 184 -9.34 -12.67 6.17
C THR A 184 -8.04 -12.86 5.40
N VAL A 185 -7.94 -13.94 4.64
CA VAL A 185 -6.76 -14.28 3.84
C VAL A 185 -6.64 -13.30 2.67
N PHE A 186 -5.48 -12.66 2.52
CA PHE A 186 -5.20 -11.71 1.45
C PHE A 186 -3.80 -11.89 0.89
N ASP A 187 -3.68 -11.85 -0.43
CA ASP A 187 -2.42 -11.97 -1.16
C ASP A 187 -1.73 -10.59 -1.25
N TYR A 188 -0.96 -10.28 -0.22
CA TYR A 188 -0.24 -9.02 -0.13
C TYR A 188 0.83 -8.92 -1.22
N GLY A 189 1.52 -10.03 -1.50
CA GLY A 189 2.59 -10.05 -2.49
C GLY A 189 2.08 -9.71 -3.89
N SER A 190 1.03 -10.39 -4.36
CA SER A 190 0.43 -10.13 -5.67
C SER A 190 -0.18 -8.73 -5.74
N PHE A 191 -0.78 -8.25 -4.65
CA PHE A 191 -1.33 -6.90 -4.58
C PHE A 191 -0.25 -5.82 -4.80
N ILE A 192 0.90 -5.96 -4.14
CA ILE A 192 2.02 -5.02 -4.26
C ILE A 192 2.65 -5.10 -5.66
N LEU A 193 2.89 -6.32 -6.18
CA LEU A 193 3.46 -6.50 -7.52
C LEU A 193 2.54 -5.94 -8.60
N LYS A 194 1.21 -6.07 -8.45
CA LYS A 194 0.24 -5.44 -9.34
C LYS A 194 0.34 -3.92 -9.34
N ALA A 195 0.44 -3.32 -8.14
CA ALA A 195 0.59 -1.87 -8.03
C ALA A 195 1.88 -1.35 -8.69
N LEU A 196 2.99 -2.09 -8.57
CA LEU A 196 4.25 -1.76 -9.24
C LEU A 196 4.16 -1.92 -10.76
N SER A 197 3.52 -2.99 -11.25
CA SER A 197 3.30 -3.24 -12.67
C SER A 197 2.46 -2.15 -13.34
N ASP A 198 1.38 -1.72 -12.68
CA ASP A 198 0.52 -0.64 -13.17
C ASP A 198 1.31 0.67 -13.30
N ARG A 199 2.14 0.99 -12.31
CA ARG A 199 2.97 2.20 -12.32
C ARG A 199 4.07 2.18 -13.38
N LYS A 200 4.59 1.02 -13.76
CA LYS A 200 5.60 0.90 -14.83
C LYS A 200 4.99 1.08 -16.22
N SER A 201 3.68 0.87 -16.34
CA SER A 201 2.91 0.98 -17.59
C SER A 201 2.36 2.40 -17.84
N ASP A 202 2.26 3.22 -16.78
CA ASP A 202 1.95 4.66 -16.81
C ASP A 202 3.14 5.51 -17.29
#